data_AF-A0A4Q3BCJ9-F1
#
_entry.id   AF-A0A4Q3BCJ9-F1
#
_cell.length_a   1.000
_cell.length_b   1.000
_cell.length_c   1.000
_cell.angle_alpha   90.00
_cell.angle_beta   90.00
_cell.angle_gamma   90.00
#
_symmetry.space_group_name_H-M   'P 1'
#
loop_
_entity.id
_entity.type
_entity.pdbx_description
1 polymer ?
#
loop_
_entity_poly.entity_id
_entity_poly.type
_entity_poly.pdbx_seq_one_letter_code
_entity_poly.pdbx_strand_id
1 'polypeptide(L)'
;MKKSIYILGIILLSLFGILHFTSASTHKGSRWEKGGDKNNKNSESQVRTDGVYFKNGIMKAGSHSGSNYTYLRFYDDGTVVVDQSASKPEQVARIISKKKNEGKGTYKVRNDEISFGMRQVTDYQAYEGKIMSDTLRLTITSSNTGFTLEDNFYFVPLEFKEQ
;
A
#
# COMPACT_ATOMS: atom_id res chain seq x y z
N MET A 1 -14.52 32.04 32.98
CA MET A 1 -15.54 31.17 33.60
C MET A 1 -15.08 29.72 33.49
N LYS A 2 -15.09 28.99 34.61
CA LYS A 2 -14.75 27.56 34.70
C LYS A 2 -15.83 26.72 34.01
N LYS A 3 -15.43 25.62 33.35
CA LYS A 3 -15.87 24.26 33.70
C LYS A 3 -15.13 23.21 32.86
N SER A 4 -14.43 22.33 33.58
CA SER A 4 -13.88 21.03 33.15
C SER A 4 -14.97 20.09 32.63
N ILE A 5 -14.56 18.99 31.98
CA ILE A 5 -14.83 17.60 32.43
C ILE A 5 -13.97 16.63 31.61
N TYR A 6 -13.29 15.73 32.34
CA TYR A 6 -12.58 14.52 31.89
C TYR A 6 -13.57 13.37 31.66
N ILE A 7 -13.38 12.53 30.64
CA ILE A 7 -13.78 11.09 30.63
C ILE A 7 -12.76 10.36 29.72
N LEU A 8 -11.79 9.66 30.28
CA LEU A 8 -11.78 8.24 30.69
C LEU A 8 -11.38 7.30 29.53
N GLY A 9 -10.24 6.64 29.72
CA GLY A 9 -9.71 5.65 28.81
C GLY A 9 -10.54 4.36 28.77
N ILE A 10 -10.39 3.64 27.66
CA ILE A 10 -10.68 2.22 27.57
C ILE A 10 -9.49 1.56 26.89
N ILE A 11 -8.70 0.88 27.71
CA ILE A 11 -7.76 -0.16 27.29
C ILE A 11 -8.61 -1.39 26.97
N LEU A 12 -8.56 -1.89 25.74
CA LEU A 12 -8.96 -3.26 25.44
C LEU A 12 -7.71 -4.05 25.05
N LEU A 13 -7.15 -4.75 26.03
CA LEU A 13 -6.33 -5.94 25.80
C LEU A 13 -7.29 -7.10 25.52
N SER A 14 -7.28 -7.63 24.29
CA SER A 14 -7.81 -8.96 24.02
C SER A 14 -6.65 -9.94 23.85
N LEU A 15 -6.33 -10.62 24.95
CA LEU A 15 -5.69 -11.94 24.92
C LEU A 15 -6.66 -12.93 24.28
N PHE A 16 -6.23 -13.66 23.25
CA PHE A 16 -6.86 -14.93 22.88
C PHE A 16 -5.80 -15.99 22.55
N GLY A 17 -5.64 -16.90 23.51
CA GLY A 17 -5.59 -18.35 23.30
C GLY A 17 -4.54 -18.93 22.36
N ILE A 18 -3.39 -19.30 22.93
CA ILE A 18 -2.54 -20.36 22.38
C ILE A 18 -3.23 -21.70 22.66
N LEU A 19 -3.72 -22.38 21.62
CA LEU A 19 -4.20 -23.77 21.75
C LEU A 19 -3.05 -24.72 21.37
N HIS A 20 -2.53 -25.44 22.36
CA HIS A 20 -1.66 -26.59 22.13
C HIS A 20 -2.54 -27.80 21.77
N PHE A 21 -2.35 -28.35 20.57
CA PHE A 21 -2.87 -29.67 20.22
C PHE A 21 -1.69 -30.64 20.17
N THR A 22 -1.51 -31.42 21.24
CA THR A 22 -0.71 -32.64 21.21
C THR A 22 -1.59 -33.78 20.72
N SER A 23 -1.23 -34.38 19.59
CA SER A 23 -1.72 -35.72 19.24
C SER A 23 -0.54 -36.56 18.78
N ALA A 24 -0.19 -37.54 19.61
CA ALA A 24 0.67 -38.64 19.23
C ALA A 24 -0.23 -39.81 18.81
N SER A 25 -0.04 -40.33 17.61
CA SER A 25 -0.36 -41.73 17.33
C SER A 25 0.61 -42.28 16.28
N THR A 26 1.44 -43.20 16.74
CA THR A 26 2.32 -44.05 15.94
C THR A 26 1.48 -45.09 15.19
N HIS A 27 1.64 -45.22 13.87
CA HIS A 27 1.58 -46.54 13.24
C HIS A 27 2.41 -46.57 11.94
N LYS A 28 3.31 -47.56 11.91
CA LYS A 28 4.30 -47.89 10.88
C LYS A 28 3.61 -48.44 9.62
N GLY A 29 4.02 -47.96 8.45
CA GLY A 29 3.69 -48.55 7.15
C GLY A 29 4.48 -47.86 6.04
N SER A 30 5.68 -48.38 5.74
CA SER A 30 6.50 -47.98 4.59
C SER A 30 5.75 -48.12 3.27
N ARG A 31 6.05 -47.26 2.27
CA ARG A 31 6.27 -47.61 0.82
C ARG A 31 6.00 -46.42 -0.14
N TRP A 32 7.08 -46.01 -0.84
CA TRP A 32 7.23 -45.00 -1.91
C TRP A 32 7.13 -43.51 -1.54
N GLU A 33 8.29 -42.92 -1.25
CA GLU A 33 8.55 -41.49 -1.35
C GLU A 33 8.71 -41.08 -2.83
N LYS A 34 7.80 -40.24 -3.33
CA LYS A 34 8.11 -39.22 -4.33
C LYS A 34 7.60 -37.90 -3.76
N GLY A 35 8.56 -37.07 -3.35
CA GLY A 35 8.36 -35.81 -2.63
C GLY A 35 7.39 -34.88 -3.36
N GLY A 36 6.19 -34.75 -2.80
CA GLY A 36 5.37 -33.57 -2.98
C GLY A 36 5.88 -32.51 -2.01
N ASP A 37 6.75 -31.65 -2.50
CA ASP A 37 7.26 -30.49 -1.76
C ASP A 37 6.07 -29.59 -1.40
N LYS A 38 5.55 -29.73 -0.18
CA LYS A 38 4.54 -28.82 0.40
C LYS A 38 5.21 -27.52 0.84
N ASN A 39 5.92 -26.87 -0.07
CA ASN A 39 6.33 -25.48 0.09
C ASN A 39 5.27 -24.60 -0.56
N ASN A 40 4.04 -24.64 -0.03
CA ASN A 40 3.13 -23.50 -0.17
C ASN A 40 3.68 -22.39 0.74
N LYS A 41 4.81 -21.81 0.32
CA LYS A 41 5.27 -20.54 0.86
C LYS A 41 4.15 -19.58 0.55
N ASN A 42 3.42 -19.22 1.60
CA ASN A 42 2.61 -18.03 1.67
C ASN A 42 3.57 -16.87 1.35
N SER A 43 3.81 -16.63 0.07
CA SER A 43 4.63 -15.52 -0.41
C SER A 43 3.78 -14.30 -0.14
N GLU A 44 3.98 -13.68 1.02
CA GLU A 44 3.35 -12.41 1.36
C GLU A 44 3.53 -11.48 0.15
N SER A 45 2.42 -10.98 -0.40
CA SER A 45 2.49 -10.06 -1.52
C SER A 45 3.06 -8.75 -0.98
N GLN A 46 4.33 -8.51 -1.25
CA GLN A 46 5.02 -7.31 -0.80
C GLN A 46 4.85 -6.18 -1.81
N VAL A 47 4.75 -4.96 -1.31
CA VAL A 47 4.81 -3.77 -2.17
C VAL A 47 6.21 -3.64 -2.73
N ARG A 48 6.31 -3.30 -4.02
CA ARG A 48 7.58 -3.15 -4.71
C ARG A 48 8.14 -1.74 -4.53
N THR A 49 9.42 -1.66 -4.22
CA THR A 49 10.17 -0.39 -4.01
C THR A 49 11.20 -0.14 -5.11
N ASP A 50 11.37 -1.10 -6.03
CA ASP A 50 12.26 -1.08 -7.20
C ASP A 50 11.59 -0.47 -8.46
N GLY A 51 10.59 0.38 -8.28
CA GLY A 51 9.86 1.00 -9.38
C GLY A 51 8.80 2.00 -8.94
N VAL A 52 7.83 2.22 -9.82
CA VAL A 52 6.63 3.01 -9.52
C VAL A 52 5.38 2.22 -9.85
N TYR A 53 4.32 2.47 -9.09
CA TYR A 53 2.96 2.10 -9.49
C TYR A 53 2.33 3.30 -10.17
N PHE A 54 1.63 3.10 -11.29
CA PHE A 54 0.99 4.21 -11.98
C PHE A 54 -0.40 3.87 -12.49
N LYS A 55 -1.23 4.91 -12.62
CA LYS A 55 -2.52 4.83 -13.32
C LYS A 55 -2.66 5.98 -14.30
N ASN A 56 -3.46 5.79 -15.33
CA ASN A 56 -3.84 6.87 -16.23
C ASN A 56 -4.98 7.68 -15.60
N GLY A 57 -4.79 8.96 -15.39
CA GLY A 57 -5.84 9.88 -14.96
C GLY A 57 -6.43 10.62 -16.16
N ILE A 58 -7.75 10.80 -16.15
CA ILE A 58 -8.42 11.73 -17.07
C ILE A 58 -8.82 12.96 -16.24
N MET A 59 -8.11 14.07 -16.40
CA MET A 59 -8.62 15.35 -15.89
C MET A 59 -9.62 15.91 -16.88
N LYS A 60 -10.92 15.89 -16.52
CA LYS A 60 -11.93 16.70 -17.21
C LYS A 60 -11.87 18.13 -16.68
N ALA A 61 -10.97 18.95 -17.22
CA ALA A 61 -10.98 20.39 -16.96
C ALA A 61 -10.61 21.18 -18.22
N GLY A 62 -11.64 21.53 -19.00
CA GLY A 62 -11.82 22.84 -19.64
C GLY A 62 -10.90 23.31 -20.77
N SER A 63 -9.62 22.93 -20.87
CA SER A 63 -8.77 23.44 -21.98
C SER A 63 -7.44 22.72 -22.26
N HIS A 64 -7.02 21.70 -21.52
CA HIS A 64 -5.83 20.93 -21.89
C HIS A 64 -6.06 19.43 -21.66
N SER A 65 -6.35 18.69 -22.73
CA SER A 65 -6.38 17.23 -22.71
C SER A 65 -4.95 16.69 -22.72
N GLY A 66 -4.27 16.73 -21.57
CA GLY A 66 -3.04 15.98 -21.34
C GLY A 66 -3.36 14.66 -20.66
N SER A 67 -2.73 13.56 -21.08
CA SER A 67 -2.68 12.35 -20.27
C SER A 67 -1.93 12.68 -18.98
N ASN A 68 -2.63 12.75 -17.85
CA ASN A 68 -2.00 12.98 -16.55
C ASN A 68 -1.99 11.65 -15.80
N TYR A 69 -0.81 11.10 -15.60
CA TYR A 69 -0.63 9.90 -14.81
C TYR A 69 -0.53 10.26 -13.33
N THR A 70 -1.01 9.37 -12.47
CA THR A 70 -0.72 9.42 -11.03
C THR A 70 0.27 8.31 -10.73
N TYR A 71 1.41 8.67 -10.15
CA TYR A 71 2.48 7.77 -9.76
C TYR A 71 2.52 7.63 -8.25
N LEU A 72 2.73 6.40 -7.77
CA LEU A 72 3.06 6.07 -6.39
C LEU A 72 4.48 5.48 -6.38
N ARG A 73 5.35 5.98 -5.50
CA ARG A 73 6.66 5.37 -5.23
C ARG A 73 6.77 5.03 -3.76
N PHE A 74 6.99 3.76 -3.48
CA PHE A 74 7.24 3.22 -2.15
C PHE A 74 8.74 3.12 -1.90
N TYR A 75 9.14 3.32 -0.65
CA TYR A 75 10.53 3.26 -0.20
C TYR A 75 10.64 2.27 0.95
N ASP A 76 11.76 1.56 1.06
CA ASP A 76 11.99 0.54 2.10
C ASP A 76 11.88 1.09 3.54
N ASP A 77 12.02 2.41 3.71
CA ASP A 77 11.87 3.10 5.00
C ASP A 77 10.41 3.33 5.42
N GLY A 78 9.43 2.81 4.65
CA GLY A 78 8.01 2.97 4.91
C GLY A 78 7.43 4.29 4.38
N THR A 79 8.21 5.08 3.65
CA THR A 79 7.73 6.30 2.98
C THR A 79 6.99 5.97 1.69
N VAL A 80 5.93 6.71 1.39
CA VAL A 80 5.28 6.73 0.07
C VAL A 80 5.24 8.15 -0.48
N VAL A 81 5.52 8.29 -1.78
CA VAL A 81 5.41 9.56 -2.52
C VAL A 81 4.40 9.41 -3.64
N VAL A 82 3.57 10.43 -3.83
CA VAL A 82 2.65 10.52 -4.96
C VAL A 82 2.94 11.75 -5.79
N ASP A 83 2.98 11.54 -7.10
CA ASP A 83 3.27 12.57 -8.09
C ASP A 83 2.24 12.49 -9.22
N GLN A 84 1.69 13.64 -9.61
CA GLN A 84 0.85 13.76 -10.80
C GLN A 84 1.68 14.38 -11.91
N SER A 85 1.80 13.69 -13.05
CA SER A 85 2.66 14.12 -14.14
C SER A 85 2.15 13.64 -15.49
N ALA A 86 2.36 14.46 -16.52
CA ALA A 86 2.16 14.04 -17.92
C ALA A 86 3.39 13.30 -18.49
N SER A 87 4.46 13.17 -17.71
CA SER A 87 5.70 12.53 -18.11
C SER A 87 5.56 11.01 -18.10
N LYS A 88 6.33 10.31 -18.94
CA LYS A 88 6.40 8.84 -18.93
C LYS A 88 7.08 8.31 -17.65
N PRO A 89 6.90 7.02 -17.28
CA PRO A 89 7.50 6.44 -16.08
C PRO A 89 9.02 6.69 -15.96
N GLU A 90 9.79 6.53 -17.03
CA GLU A 90 11.26 6.71 -17.03
C GLU A 90 11.67 8.16 -16.79
N GLN A 91 10.82 9.11 -17.19
CA GLN A 91 11.03 10.53 -16.95
C GLN A 91 10.69 10.88 -15.50
N VAL A 92 9.61 10.29 -14.97
CA VAL A 92 9.20 10.46 -13.57
C VAL A 92 10.23 9.91 -12.60
N ALA A 93 10.92 8.81 -12.93
CA ALA A 93 12.01 8.27 -12.11
C ALA A 93 13.10 9.30 -11.77
N ARG A 94 13.31 10.30 -12.64
CA ARG A 94 14.31 11.35 -12.42
C ARG A 94 13.86 12.46 -11.47
N ILE A 95 12.56 12.57 -11.20
CA ILE A 95 11.98 13.71 -10.47
C ILE A 95 11.15 13.29 -9.24
N ILE A 96 10.61 12.07 -9.21
CA ILE A 96 9.85 11.58 -8.06
C ILE A 96 10.81 11.26 -6.92
N SER A 97 10.63 11.98 -5.81
CA SER A 97 11.62 12.05 -4.75
C SER A 97 10.99 12.19 -3.39
N LYS A 98 11.56 11.50 -2.39
CA LYS A 98 11.30 11.77 -0.98
C LYS A 98 11.88 13.10 -0.49
N LYS A 99 12.43 13.97 -1.37
CA LYS A 99 12.80 15.35 -1.03
C LYS A 99 11.68 16.37 -1.26
N LYS A 100 10.64 16.05 -2.05
CA LYS A 100 9.48 16.94 -2.31
C LYS A 100 8.65 17.19 -1.04
N ASN A 101 8.25 18.42 -0.72
CA ASN A 101 7.50 18.65 0.53
C ASN A 101 6.05 18.16 0.47
N GLU A 102 5.47 18.11 -0.73
CA GLU A 102 4.08 17.71 -0.95
C GLU A 102 3.99 16.26 -1.43
N GLY A 103 2.80 15.66 -1.30
CA GLY A 103 2.54 14.33 -1.83
C GLY A 103 3.39 13.26 -1.13
N LYS A 104 3.57 13.36 0.18
CA LYS A 104 4.25 12.37 1.00
C LYS A 104 3.33 11.77 2.06
N GLY A 105 3.59 10.52 2.39
CA GLY A 105 2.96 9.81 3.49
C GLY A 105 3.83 8.68 4.00
N THR A 106 3.28 7.92 4.93
CA THR A 106 3.81 6.64 5.37
C THR A 106 2.82 5.55 5.04
N TYR A 107 3.32 4.35 4.71
CA TYR A 107 2.49 3.20 4.40
C TYR A 107 2.72 2.07 5.38
N LYS A 108 1.72 1.20 5.48
CA LYS A 108 1.78 -0.06 6.21
C LYS A 108 1.29 -1.17 5.31
N VAL A 109 1.95 -2.32 5.42
CA VAL A 109 1.53 -3.57 4.77
C VAL A 109 1.25 -4.59 5.85
N ARG A 110 0.11 -5.28 5.74
CA ARG A 110 -0.21 -6.44 6.58
C ARG A 110 -0.82 -7.52 5.70
N ASN A 111 -0.16 -8.67 5.61
CA ASN A 111 -0.48 -9.70 4.62
C ASN A 111 -0.39 -9.09 3.21
N ASP A 112 -1.46 -9.16 2.43
CA ASP A 112 -1.57 -8.56 1.09
C ASP A 112 -2.34 -7.22 1.11
N GLU A 113 -2.57 -6.63 2.28
CA GLU A 113 -3.27 -5.36 2.43
C GLU A 113 -2.29 -4.22 2.63
N ILE A 114 -2.55 -3.10 1.96
CA ILE A 114 -1.78 -1.88 2.08
C ILE A 114 -2.68 -0.73 2.51
N SER A 115 -2.19 0.11 3.42
CA SER A 115 -2.82 1.38 3.74
C SER A 115 -1.81 2.50 3.87
N PHE A 116 -2.19 3.69 3.41
CA PHE A 116 -1.39 4.90 3.57
C PHE A 116 -2.26 6.15 3.52
N GLY A 117 -1.73 7.22 4.08
CA GLY A 117 -2.38 8.51 4.18
C GLY A 117 -1.55 9.60 3.52
N MET A 118 -2.22 10.54 2.88
CA MET A 118 -1.56 11.63 2.18
C MET A 118 -2.20 12.97 2.46
N ARG A 119 -1.37 13.94 2.79
CA ARG A 119 -1.80 15.34 2.90
C ARG A 119 -1.49 16.06 1.59
N GLN A 120 -2.54 16.50 0.93
CA GLN A 120 -2.47 17.53 -0.11
C GLN A 120 -2.68 18.91 0.55
N VAL A 121 -2.46 19.99 -0.21
CA VAL A 121 -2.54 21.37 0.30
C VAL A 121 -3.89 21.63 1.01
N THR A 122 -4.98 21.11 0.47
CA THR A 122 -6.34 21.39 0.97
C THR A 122 -7.11 20.16 1.45
N ASP A 123 -6.63 18.93 1.22
CA ASP A 123 -7.35 17.70 1.53
C ASP A 123 -6.42 16.62 2.09
N TYR A 124 -6.98 15.68 2.84
CA TYR A 124 -6.31 14.44 3.20
C TYR A 124 -6.98 13.28 2.49
N GLN A 125 -6.18 12.47 1.81
CA GLN A 125 -6.65 11.27 1.13
C GLN A 125 -6.14 10.03 1.86
N ALA A 126 -7.06 9.15 2.21
CA ALA A 126 -6.77 7.82 2.71
C ALA A 126 -6.79 6.83 1.55
N TYR A 127 -5.80 5.94 1.51
CA TYR A 127 -5.67 4.88 0.52
C TYR A 127 -5.63 3.56 1.27
N GLU A 128 -6.51 2.63 0.87
CA GLU A 128 -6.58 1.29 1.43
C GLU A 128 -6.81 0.29 0.30
N GLY A 129 -6.16 -0.86 0.33
CA GLY A 129 -6.34 -1.80 -0.76
C GLY A 129 -5.51 -3.07 -0.70
N LYS A 130 -5.41 -3.74 -1.85
CA LYS A 130 -4.74 -5.04 -1.98
C LYS A 130 -3.55 -4.97 -2.92
N ILE A 131 -2.52 -5.72 -2.56
CA ILE A 131 -1.33 -5.98 -3.36
C ILE A 131 -1.57 -7.25 -4.17
N MET A 132 -1.48 -7.15 -5.49
CA MET A 132 -1.75 -8.23 -6.44
C MET A 132 -0.59 -8.34 -7.43
N SER A 133 0.53 -8.94 -7.01
CA SER A 133 1.76 -9.03 -7.80
C SER A 133 2.20 -7.64 -8.32
N ASP A 134 1.96 -7.34 -9.60
CA ASP A 134 2.30 -6.07 -10.26
C ASP A 134 1.15 -5.05 -10.28
N THR A 135 0.10 -5.25 -9.48
CA THR A 135 -1.04 -4.33 -9.39
C THR A 135 -1.35 -3.97 -7.94
N LEU A 136 -1.65 -2.69 -7.69
CA LEU A 136 -2.33 -2.25 -6.48
C LEU A 136 -3.76 -1.88 -6.82
N ARG A 137 -4.72 -2.53 -6.16
CA ARG A 137 -6.13 -2.12 -6.21
C ARG A 137 -6.44 -1.32 -4.95
N LEU A 138 -6.70 -0.03 -5.09
CA LEU A 138 -6.86 0.90 -3.98
C LEU A 138 -8.25 1.53 -3.98
N THR A 139 -8.85 1.61 -2.80
CA THR A 139 -9.94 2.52 -2.47
C THR A 139 -9.33 3.81 -1.94
N ILE A 140 -9.70 4.93 -2.55
CA ILE A 140 -9.20 6.27 -2.26
C ILE A 140 -10.36 7.08 -1.67
N THR A 141 -10.20 7.56 -0.44
CA THR A 141 -11.23 8.31 0.29
C THR A 141 -10.75 9.73 0.56
N SER A 142 -11.47 10.73 0.05
CA SER A 142 -11.25 12.14 0.40
C SER A 142 -11.83 12.41 1.79
N SER A 143 -11.03 12.93 2.71
CA SER A 143 -11.48 13.18 4.08
C SER A 143 -12.44 14.37 4.17
N ASN A 144 -12.27 15.37 3.30
CA ASN A 144 -13.11 16.55 3.33
C ASN A 144 -14.52 16.28 2.78
N THR A 145 -14.64 15.39 1.81
CA THR A 145 -15.92 15.16 1.08
C THR A 145 -16.55 13.81 1.40
N GLY A 146 -15.79 12.87 1.95
CA GLY A 146 -16.20 11.47 2.10
C GLY A 146 -16.29 10.72 0.78
N PHE A 147 -15.96 11.34 -0.35
CA PHE A 147 -16.01 10.71 -1.66
C PHE A 147 -15.00 9.57 -1.74
N THR A 148 -15.44 8.43 -2.29
CA THR A 148 -14.64 7.23 -2.49
C THR A 148 -14.49 6.90 -3.97
N LEU A 149 -13.31 6.41 -4.35
CA LEU A 149 -13.01 5.92 -5.69
C LEU A 149 -12.17 4.65 -5.58
N GLU A 150 -12.53 3.61 -6.32
CA GLU A 150 -11.65 2.46 -6.54
C GLU A 150 -10.82 2.65 -7.80
N ASP A 151 -9.53 2.33 -7.72
CA ASP A 151 -8.64 2.41 -8.87
C ASP A 151 -7.54 1.34 -8.84
N ASN A 152 -7.00 1.04 -10.02
CA ASN A 152 -5.89 0.10 -10.20
C ASN A 152 -4.64 0.86 -10.60
N PHE A 153 -3.53 0.58 -9.92
CA PHE A 153 -2.21 1.07 -10.28
C PHE A 153 -1.34 -0.10 -10.72
N TYR A 154 -0.66 0.06 -11.84
CA TYR A 154 0.19 -0.97 -12.44
C TYR A 154 1.66 -0.67 -12.18
N PHE A 155 2.40 -1.70 -11.81
CA PHE A 155 3.81 -1.59 -11.49
C PHE A 155 4.67 -1.49 -12.75
N VAL A 156 5.67 -0.62 -12.70
CA VAL A 156 6.74 -0.49 -13.70
C VAL A 156 8.08 -0.50 -12.97
N PRO A 157 8.94 -1.51 -13.21
CA PRO A 157 10.29 -1.53 -12.65
C PRO A 157 11.11 -0.39 -13.24
N LEU A 158 11.82 0.36 -12.39
CA LEU A 158 12.60 1.51 -12.81
C LEU A 158 13.88 1.62 -11.98
N GLU A 159 14.97 1.96 -12.64
CA GLU A 159 16.20 2.35 -11.96
C GLU A 159 16.11 3.82 -11.54
N PHE A 160 16.35 4.08 -10.25
CA PHE A 160 16.44 5.43 -9.72
C PHE A 160 17.91 5.75 -9.47
N LYS A 161 18.38 6.86 -10.03
CA LYS A 161 19.67 7.44 -9.59
C LYS A 161 19.50 7.88 -8.14
N GLU A 162 20.49 7.65 -7.29
CA GLU A 162 20.50 8.17 -5.92
C GLU A 162 20.22 9.68 -5.96
N GLN A 163 19.19 10.12 -5.23
CA GLN A 163 18.73 11.52 -5.24
C GLN A 163 19.05 12.24 -3.95
#